data_AF-A0A8B9AMJ2-F1
#
_entry.id   AF-A0A8B9AMJ2-F1
#
_cell.length_a   1.000
_cell.length_b   1.000
_cell.length_c   1.000
_cell.angle_alpha   90.00
_cell.angle_beta   90.00
_cell.angle_gamma   90.00
#
_symmetry.space_group_name_H-M   'P 1'
#
loop_
_entity.id
_entity.type
_entity.pdbx_description
1 polymer ?
#
loop_
_entity_poly.entity_id
_entity_poly.type
_entity_poly.pdbx_seq_one_letter_code
_entity_poly.pdbx_strand_id
1 'polypeptide(L)'
;MEDLVSRQSFWQRANAIVKAIKPLYEVLRAMDSERDPQMGVLYHMMEKAKAQIMEADVAHAQEYIDIIERRWGAQMGRKLHLAAYYLNPRFQHENGIGMDDELFHALRNVIYKMEPDPEVVASCIEEITTTSFFPQTKLFREGSHSFGQRLAVVSKTTMNPGTIQICKTPLHLNYLQL
;
A
#
# COMPACT_ATOMS: atom_id res chain seq x y z
N MET A 1 1.03 38.08 23.51
CA MET A 1 1.20 37.17 22.34
C MET A 1 2.64 37.25 21.82
N GLU A 2 3.23 38.46 21.76
CA GLU A 2 4.66 38.69 21.42
C GLU A 2 5.63 37.87 22.28
N ASP A 3 5.36 37.69 23.58
CA ASP A 3 6.19 36.87 24.47
C ASP A 3 6.15 35.36 24.16
N LEU A 4 5.13 34.85 23.49
CA LEU A 4 5.02 33.42 23.20
C LEU A 4 5.89 33.03 22.00
N VAL A 5 5.78 33.80 20.92
CA VAL A 5 6.51 33.57 19.66
C VAL A 5 7.99 33.87 19.81
N SER A 6 8.37 34.71 20.78
CA SER A 6 9.77 34.99 21.09
C SER A 6 10.49 33.84 21.83
N ARG A 7 9.76 32.84 22.34
CA ARG A 7 10.33 31.72 23.10
C ARG A 7 10.85 30.63 22.17
N GLN A 8 12.06 30.16 22.41
CA GLN A 8 12.66 29.05 21.67
C GLN A 8 11.80 27.77 21.75
N SER A 9 11.17 27.50 22.89
CA SER A 9 10.30 26.34 23.09
C SER A 9 9.08 26.34 22.16
N PHE A 10 8.55 27.52 21.82
CA PHE A 10 7.46 27.64 20.85
C PHE A 10 7.89 27.13 19.48
N TRP A 11 9.05 27.59 18.99
CA TRP A 11 9.56 27.18 17.68
C TRP A 11 9.99 25.71 17.63
N GLN A 12 10.54 25.18 18.73
CA GLN A 12 10.83 23.76 18.84
C GLN A 12 9.55 22.92 18.71
N ARG A 13 8.47 23.33 19.39
CA ARG A 13 7.17 22.68 19.27
C ARG A 13 6.57 22.80 17.88
N ALA A 14 6.59 23.99 17.29
CA ALA A 14 6.10 24.22 15.93
C ALA A 14 6.83 23.35 14.91
N ASN A 15 8.16 23.23 15.03
CA ASN A 15 8.97 22.38 14.17
C ASN A 15 8.62 20.89 14.34
N ALA A 16 8.39 20.41 15.56
CA ALA A 16 7.95 19.02 15.81
C ALA A 16 6.60 18.73 15.12
N ILE A 17 5.63 19.64 15.26
CA ILE A 17 4.32 19.53 14.61
C ILE A 17 4.45 19.49 13.09
N VAL A 18 5.23 20.41 12.50
CA VAL A 18 5.45 20.44 11.04
C VAL A 18 6.08 19.14 10.55
N LYS A 19 7.07 18.60 11.28
CA LYS A 19 7.69 17.32 10.95
C LYS A 19 6.70 16.15 11.06
N ALA A 20 5.82 16.14 12.05
CA ALA A 20 4.80 15.11 12.21
C ALA A 20 3.72 15.18 11.11
N ILE A 21 3.29 16.37 10.69
CA ILE A 21 2.22 16.50 9.68
C ILE A 21 2.74 16.25 8.26
N LYS A 22 4.02 16.53 7.98
CA LYS A 22 4.60 16.40 6.64
C LYS A 22 4.39 15.01 6.00
N PRO A 23 4.66 13.87 6.68
CA PRO A 23 4.36 12.54 6.15
C PRO A 23 2.91 12.36 5.68
N LEU A 24 1.94 12.84 6.47
CA LEU A 24 0.52 12.73 6.11
C LEU A 24 0.20 13.53 4.84
N TYR A 25 0.78 14.72 4.69
CA TYR A 25 0.63 15.52 3.46
C TYR A 25 1.22 14.81 2.24
N GLU A 26 2.36 14.13 2.39
CA GLU A 26 2.97 13.35 1.29
C GLU A 26 2.06 12.20 0.83
N VAL A 27 1.38 11.51 1.77
CA VAL A 27 0.38 10.48 1.45
C VAL A 27 -0.78 11.08 0.65
N LEU A 28 -1.35 12.19 1.12
CA LEU A 28 -2.49 12.85 0.46
C LEU A 28 -2.12 13.32 -0.95
N ARG A 29 -0.94 13.92 -1.10
CA ARG A 29 -0.45 14.37 -2.41
C ARG A 29 -0.19 13.21 -3.37
N ALA A 30 0.26 12.06 -2.87
CA ALA A 30 0.41 10.86 -3.68
C ALA A 30 -0.95 10.35 -4.15
N MET A 31 -1.97 10.35 -3.28
CA MET A 31 -3.33 9.94 -3.62
C MET A 31 -3.99 10.82 -4.68
N ASP A 32 -3.75 12.13 -4.63
CA ASP A 32 -4.28 13.07 -5.63
C ASP A 32 -3.60 12.91 -7.00
N SER A 33 -2.49 12.15 -7.08
CA SER A 33 -1.83 11.89 -8.35
C SER A 33 -2.55 10.77 -9.12
N GLU A 34 -3.32 11.15 -10.14
CA GLU A 34 -4.06 10.21 -11.01
C GLU A 34 -3.15 9.35 -11.91
N ARG A 35 -1.83 9.55 -11.86
CA ARG A 35 -0.87 8.97 -12.81
C ARG A 35 -0.68 7.46 -12.62
N ASP A 36 -0.71 6.97 -11.39
CA ASP A 36 -0.49 5.56 -11.06
C ASP A 36 -1.59 5.06 -10.11
N PRO A 37 -2.02 3.79 -10.20
CA PRO A 37 -3.00 3.22 -9.28
C PRO A 37 -2.46 3.18 -7.85
N GLN A 38 -2.82 4.19 -7.04
CA GLN A 38 -2.33 4.35 -5.67
C GLN A 38 -2.97 3.38 -4.67
N MET A 39 -4.11 2.76 -5.02
CA MET A 39 -4.90 1.92 -4.10
C MET A 39 -4.09 0.80 -3.45
N GLY A 40 -3.19 0.17 -4.20
CA GLY A 40 -2.33 -0.91 -3.70
C GLY A 40 -1.06 -0.46 -3.00
N VAL A 41 -0.77 0.85 -2.95
CA VAL A 41 0.42 1.45 -2.32
C VAL A 41 0.05 2.30 -1.11
N LEU A 42 -1.17 2.80 -1.08
CA LEU A 42 -1.67 3.71 -0.07
C LEU A 42 -1.57 3.18 1.36
N TYR A 43 -1.91 1.91 1.59
CA TYR A 43 -1.78 1.30 2.90
C TYR A 43 -0.33 1.37 3.42
N HIS A 44 0.64 1.00 2.58
CA HIS A 44 2.06 1.10 2.91
C HIS A 44 2.50 2.54 3.21
N MET A 45 2.08 3.50 2.38
CA MET A 45 2.42 4.92 2.61
C MET A 45 1.84 5.42 3.93
N MET A 46 0.64 4.96 4.30
CA MET A 46 0.01 5.31 5.57
C MET A 46 0.75 4.71 6.78
N GLU A 47 1.11 3.42 6.73
CA GLU A 47 1.93 2.80 7.79
C GLU A 47 3.28 3.51 7.96
N LYS A 48 3.94 3.83 6.84
CA LYS A 48 5.19 4.60 6.84
C LYS A 48 5.00 6.00 7.44
N ALA A 49 3.91 6.68 7.10
CA ALA A 49 3.63 8.00 7.64
C ALA A 49 3.41 7.96 9.16
N LYS A 50 2.70 6.96 9.66
CA LYS A 50 2.52 6.73 11.10
C LYS A 50 3.85 6.49 11.82
N ALA A 51 4.75 5.69 11.25
CA ALA A 51 6.10 5.49 11.80
C ALA A 51 6.91 6.81 11.85
N GLN A 52 6.88 7.61 10.79
CA GLN A 52 7.57 8.91 10.75
C GLN A 52 6.97 9.92 11.74
N ILE A 53 5.66 9.89 11.96
CA ILE A 53 4.98 10.69 13.00
C ILE A 53 5.48 10.30 14.39
N MET A 54 5.59 9.00 14.65
CA MET A 54 6.10 8.45 15.92
C MET A 54 7.51 8.96 16.22
N GLU A 55 8.38 9.01 15.21
CA GLU A 55 9.74 9.52 15.35
C GLU A 55 9.80 11.05 15.51
N ALA A 56 8.86 11.79 14.90
CA ALA A 56 8.89 13.25 14.84
C ALA A 56 8.40 13.95 16.12
N ASP A 57 7.36 13.42 16.77
CA ASP A 57 6.76 14.01 17.99
C ASP A 57 6.32 12.90 18.95
N VAL A 58 7.27 12.11 19.45
CA VAL A 58 7.05 10.95 20.34
C VAL A 58 6.03 11.22 21.46
N ALA A 59 6.03 12.43 22.01
CA ALA A 59 5.15 12.80 23.11
C ALA A 59 3.67 12.89 22.73
N HIS A 60 3.34 13.19 21.46
CA HIS A 60 1.96 13.39 21.00
C HIS A 60 1.60 12.55 19.78
N ALA A 61 2.54 11.76 19.27
CA ALA A 61 2.39 10.96 18.07
C ALA A 61 1.16 10.04 18.14
N GLN A 62 0.90 9.43 19.31
CA GLN A 62 -0.25 8.55 19.48
C GLN A 62 -1.57 9.31 19.28
N GLU A 63 -1.70 10.53 19.79
CA GLU A 63 -2.91 11.35 19.59
C GLU A 63 -3.13 11.66 18.10
N TYR A 64 -2.06 11.98 17.37
CA TYR A 64 -2.13 12.20 15.93
C TYR A 64 -2.53 10.92 15.19
N ILE A 65 -1.95 9.77 15.55
CA ILE A 65 -2.25 8.47 14.94
C ILE A 65 -3.70 8.07 15.20
N ASP A 66 -4.22 8.27 16.42
CA ASP A 66 -5.61 7.96 16.74
C ASP A 66 -6.61 8.79 15.93
N ILE A 67 -6.28 10.06 15.66
CA ILE A 67 -7.06 10.92 14.77
C ILE A 67 -7.01 10.38 13.33
N ILE A 68 -5.82 10.00 12.86
CA ILE A 68 -5.62 9.45 11.51
C ILE A 68 -6.42 8.15 11.35
N GLU A 69 -6.28 7.19 12.25
CA GLU A 69 -6.97 5.89 12.21
C GLU A 69 -8.49 6.06 12.21
N ARG A 70 -9.02 6.96 13.06
CA ARG A 70 -10.46 7.24 13.11
C ARG A 70 -10.98 7.81 11.79
N ARG A 71 -10.24 8.72 11.17
CA ARG A 71 -10.62 9.33 9.88
C ARG A 71 -10.47 8.32 8.75
N TRP A 72 -9.36 7.60 8.74
CA TRP A 72 -9.04 6.55 7.79
C TRP A 72 -10.12 5.46 7.77
N GLY A 73 -10.47 4.89 8.93
CA GLY A 73 -11.49 3.85 9.03
C GLY A 73 -12.90 4.29 8.65
N ALA A 74 -13.22 5.58 8.80
CA ALA A 74 -14.53 6.13 8.44
C ALA A 74 -14.68 6.47 6.95
N GLN A 75 -13.60 6.92 6.29
CA GLN A 75 -13.66 7.45 4.93
C GLN A 75 -13.09 6.50 3.87
N MET A 76 -12.17 5.61 4.25
CA MET A 76 -11.43 4.75 3.33
C MET A 76 -11.72 3.30 3.69
N GLY A 77 -12.17 2.50 2.72
CA GLY A 77 -12.49 1.10 2.95
C GLY A 77 -11.24 0.30 3.30
N ARG A 78 -10.87 0.22 4.59
CA ARG A 78 -9.63 -0.42 5.08
C ARG A 78 -9.40 -1.79 4.45
N LYS A 79 -10.46 -2.61 4.33
CA LYS A 79 -10.39 -3.94 3.71
C LYS A 79 -10.00 -3.90 2.23
N LEU A 80 -10.49 -2.93 1.45
CA LEU A 80 -10.12 -2.77 0.04
C LEU A 80 -8.66 -2.36 -0.12
N HIS A 81 -8.16 -1.46 0.73
CA HIS A 81 -6.75 -1.06 0.71
C HIS A 81 -5.82 -2.19 1.17
N LEU A 82 -6.19 -2.94 2.21
CA LEU A 82 -5.45 -4.12 2.65
C LEU A 82 -5.43 -5.21 1.56
N ALA A 83 -6.57 -5.46 0.90
CA ALA A 83 -6.65 -6.39 -0.22
C ALA A 83 -5.78 -5.94 -1.41
N ALA A 84 -5.84 -4.66 -1.77
CA ALA A 84 -5.04 -4.09 -2.83
C ALA A 84 -3.54 -4.11 -2.49
N TYR A 85 -3.19 -3.90 -1.22
CA TYR A 85 -1.84 -4.02 -0.72
C TYR A 85 -1.32 -5.45 -0.82
N TYR A 86 -2.14 -6.42 -0.38
CA TYR A 86 -1.84 -7.84 -0.52
C TYR A 86 -1.59 -8.19 -1.99
N LEU A 87 -2.46 -7.78 -2.91
CA LEU A 87 -2.33 -8.12 -4.33
C LEU A 87 -1.18 -7.39 -5.05
N ASN A 88 -0.55 -6.39 -4.46
CA ASN A 88 0.47 -5.58 -5.12
C ASN A 88 1.81 -6.33 -5.23
N PRO A 89 2.29 -6.66 -6.45
CA PRO A 89 3.53 -7.41 -6.64
C PRO A 89 4.77 -6.70 -6.07
N ARG A 90 4.75 -5.36 -5.96
CA ARG A 90 5.86 -4.59 -5.37
C ARG A 90 6.16 -5.00 -3.93
N PHE A 91 5.12 -5.37 -3.19
CA PHE A 91 5.21 -5.70 -1.76
C PHE A 91 5.20 -7.21 -1.50
N GLN A 92 4.86 -8.04 -2.50
CA GLN A 92 4.81 -9.49 -2.33
C GLN A 92 6.10 -10.12 -1.76
N HIS A 93 7.26 -9.49 -1.94
CA HIS A 93 8.55 -9.95 -1.41
C HIS A 93 8.89 -9.44 0.00
N GLU A 94 8.10 -8.51 0.55
CA GLU A 94 8.30 -8.10 1.94
C GLU A 94 7.92 -9.25 2.86
N ASN A 95 8.75 -9.52 3.85
CA ASN A 95 8.57 -10.63 4.78
C ASN A 95 7.21 -10.51 5.48
N GLY A 96 6.42 -11.58 5.43
CA GLY A 96 5.16 -11.69 6.19
C GLY A 96 3.90 -11.34 5.42
N ILE A 97 3.95 -10.48 4.38
CA ILE A 97 2.73 -10.02 3.67
C ILE A 97 1.92 -11.17 3.08
N GLY A 98 2.60 -12.13 2.48
CA GLY A 98 1.98 -13.29 1.87
C GLY A 98 1.32 -14.28 2.84
N MET A 99 1.67 -14.19 4.12
CA MET A 99 1.22 -15.05 5.22
C MET A 99 0.43 -14.25 6.27
N ASP A 100 0.12 -12.99 5.98
CA ASP A 100 -0.61 -12.13 6.89
C ASP A 100 -2.11 -12.46 6.83
N ASP A 101 -2.61 -13.02 7.93
CA ASP A 101 -4.02 -13.44 8.05
C ASP A 101 -5.00 -12.26 7.95
N GLU A 102 -4.64 -11.06 8.42
CA GLU A 102 -5.49 -9.86 8.33
C GLU A 102 -5.62 -9.44 6.86
N LEU A 103 -4.51 -9.41 6.13
CA LEU A 103 -4.50 -9.08 4.70
C LEU A 103 -5.28 -10.10 3.87
N PHE A 104 -5.08 -11.40 4.14
CA PHE A 104 -5.80 -12.45 3.43
C PHE A 104 -7.30 -12.44 3.77
N HIS A 105 -7.67 -12.18 5.02
CA HIS A 105 -9.07 -12.00 5.41
C HIS A 105 -9.70 -10.76 4.77
N ALA A 106 -8.97 -9.65 4.66
CA ALA A 106 -9.42 -8.46 3.97
C ALA A 106 -9.68 -8.73 2.48
N LEU A 107 -8.79 -9.46 1.81
CA LEU A 107 -8.94 -9.88 0.41
C LEU A 107 -10.21 -10.72 0.20
N ARG A 108 -10.41 -11.78 0.99
CA ARG A 108 -11.64 -12.60 0.90
C ARG A 108 -12.90 -11.77 1.06
N ASN A 109 -12.94 -10.88 2.06
CA ASN A 109 -14.09 -10.01 2.29
C ASN A 109 -14.40 -9.09 1.11
N VAL A 110 -13.36 -8.64 0.39
CA VAL A 110 -13.51 -7.79 -0.80
C VAL A 110 -14.07 -8.62 -1.96
N ILE A 111 -13.55 -9.82 -2.19
CA ILE A 111 -14.05 -10.75 -3.22
C ILE A 111 -15.53 -11.08 -2.99
N TYR A 112 -15.90 -11.48 -1.76
CA TYR A 112 -17.30 -11.76 -1.38
C TYR A 112 -18.26 -10.60 -1.64
N LYS A 113 -17.76 -9.36 -1.63
CA LYS A 113 -18.58 -8.15 -1.85
C LYS A 113 -18.65 -7.73 -3.31
N MET A 114 -17.63 -8.05 -4.11
CA MET A 114 -17.55 -7.64 -5.51
C MET A 114 -18.18 -8.66 -6.45
N GLU A 115 -18.17 -9.94 -6.09
CA GLU A 115 -18.71 -11.02 -6.91
C GLU A 115 -19.95 -11.65 -6.25
N PRO A 116 -21.14 -11.54 -6.87
CA PRO A 116 -22.36 -12.15 -6.36
C PRO A 116 -22.42 -13.67 -6.58
N ASP A 117 -21.70 -14.24 -7.54
CA ASP A 117 -21.74 -15.68 -7.84
C ASP A 117 -20.85 -16.48 -6.86
N PRO A 118 -21.43 -17.37 -6.02
CA PRO A 118 -20.66 -18.15 -5.06
C PRO A 118 -19.69 -19.14 -5.71
N GLU A 119 -19.95 -19.63 -6.93
CA GLU A 119 -19.03 -20.54 -7.64
C GLU A 119 -17.79 -19.80 -8.12
N VAL A 120 -17.98 -18.59 -8.66
CA VAL A 120 -16.86 -17.71 -9.07
C VAL A 120 -16.04 -17.30 -7.86
N VAL A 121 -16.69 -16.91 -6.75
CA VAL A 121 -16.00 -16.59 -5.49
C VAL A 121 -15.20 -17.77 -4.98
N ALA A 122 -15.77 -18.98 -4.96
CA ALA A 122 -15.08 -20.18 -4.50
C ALA A 122 -13.85 -20.48 -5.37
N SER A 123 -13.99 -20.39 -6.69
CA SER A 123 -12.89 -20.57 -7.64
C SER A 123 -11.78 -19.53 -7.43
N CYS A 124 -12.11 -18.25 -7.27
CA CYS A 124 -11.13 -17.20 -7.00
C CYS A 124 -10.40 -17.42 -5.67
N ILE A 125 -11.11 -17.78 -4.60
CA ILE A 125 -10.51 -18.03 -3.29
C ILE A 125 -9.61 -19.28 -3.35
N GLU A 126 -10.04 -20.33 -4.04
CA GLU A 126 -9.23 -21.52 -4.26
C GLU A 126 -7.95 -21.13 -5.00
N GLU A 127 -8.04 -20.44 -6.14
CA GLU A 127 -6.88 -20.00 -6.92
C GLU A 127 -5.91 -19.16 -6.09
N ILE A 128 -6.39 -18.21 -5.27
CA ILE A 128 -5.52 -17.40 -4.42
C ILE A 128 -4.91 -18.23 -3.29
N THR A 129 -5.65 -19.19 -2.72
CA THR A 129 -5.13 -20.08 -1.66
C THR A 129 -4.07 -21.02 -2.23
N THR A 130 -4.31 -21.61 -3.41
CA THR A 130 -3.32 -22.45 -4.07
C THR A 130 -2.14 -21.60 -4.53
N THR A 131 -2.37 -20.43 -5.12
CA THR A 131 -1.33 -19.51 -5.60
C THR A 131 -0.51 -18.91 -4.47
N SER A 132 -1.06 -18.62 -3.31
CA SER A 132 -0.28 -18.20 -2.14
C SER A 132 0.57 -19.34 -1.54
N PHE A 133 0.21 -20.59 -1.86
CA PHE A 133 0.91 -21.82 -1.44
C PHE A 133 1.81 -22.44 -2.54
N PHE A 134 1.73 -21.97 -3.78
CA PHE A 134 2.47 -22.54 -4.92
C PHE A 134 3.98 -22.26 -4.82
N PRO A 135 4.84 -23.20 -5.27
CA PRO A 135 6.27 -22.98 -5.37
C PRO A 135 6.64 -21.78 -6.23
N GLN A 136 5.90 -21.42 -7.30
CA GLN A 136 6.30 -20.32 -8.19
C GLN A 136 6.17 -18.94 -7.54
N THR A 137 5.14 -18.71 -6.76
CA THR A 137 4.98 -17.52 -5.90
C THR A 137 6.00 -17.53 -4.77
N LYS A 138 6.32 -18.70 -4.19
CA LYS A 138 7.46 -18.82 -3.26
C LYS A 138 8.78 -18.46 -3.95
N LEU A 139 9.03 -18.95 -5.16
CA LEU A 139 10.21 -18.63 -5.97
C LEU A 139 10.25 -17.15 -6.35
N PHE A 140 9.11 -16.56 -6.69
CA PHE A 140 8.99 -15.13 -6.90
C PHE A 140 9.34 -14.40 -5.60
N ARG A 141 8.64 -14.68 -4.50
CA ARG A 141 8.84 -14.07 -3.17
C ARG A 141 10.28 -14.15 -2.70
N GLU A 142 10.89 -15.34 -2.74
CA GLU A 142 12.28 -15.60 -2.37
C GLU A 142 13.29 -15.05 -3.38
N GLY A 143 12.85 -14.63 -4.57
CA GLY A 143 13.75 -14.23 -5.65
C GLY A 143 14.67 -15.39 -6.02
N SER A 144 14.11 -16.58 -6.21
CA SER A 144 14.83 -17.80 -6.55
C SER A 144 14.80 -18.05 -8.05
N HIS A 145 15.82 -18.74 -8.57
CA HIS A 145 15.99 -19.02 -10.01
C HIS A 145 15.94 -17.76 -10.90
N SER A 146 15.10 -17.75 -11.94
CA SER A 146 14.94 -16.63 -12.87
C SER A 146 14.44 -15.35 -12.20
N PHE A 147 13.71 -15.47 -11.09
CA PHE A 147 13.26 -14.32 -10.29
C PHE A 147 14.36 -13.73 -9.39
N GLY A 148 15.47 -14.46 -9.22
CA GLY A 148 16.66 -14.00 -8.47
C GLY A 148 17.69 -13.25 -9.29
N GLN A 149 17.49 -13.14 -10.61
CA GLN A 149 18.40 -12.38 -11.44
C GLN A 149 18.41 -10.91 -10.99
N ARG A 150 19.60 -10.30 -10.93
CA ARG A 150 19.78 -8.92 -10.47
C ARG A 150 18.86 -7.92 -11.17
N LEU A 151 18.58 -8.12 -12.45
CA LEU A 151 17.63 -7.30 -13.21
C LEU A 151 16.20 -7.45 -12.67
N ALA A 152 15.71 -8.68 -12.50
CA ALA A 152 14.38 -8.96 -11.95
C ALA A 152 14.23 -8.43 -10.52
N VAL A 153 15.27 -8.59 -9.69
CA VAL A 153 15.28 -8.12 -8.29
C VAL A 153 15.27 -6.60 -8.18
N VAL A 154 15.94 -5.88 -9.10
CA VAL A 154 15.99 -4.41 -9.09
C VAL A 154 14.74 -3.80 -9.74
N SER A 155 14.16 -4.43 -10.76
CA SER A 155 12.96 -3.90 -11.43
C SER A 155 11.66 -4.16 -10.67
N LYS A 156 11.60 -5.16 -9.78
CA LYS A 156 10.35 -5.58 -9.11
C LYS A 156 9.66 -4.49 -8.29
N THR A 157 10.43 -3.60 -7.64
CA THR A 157 9.88 -2.51 -6.81
C THR A 157 9.45 -1.30 -7.63
N THR A 158 9.84 -1.23 -8.92
CA THR A 158 9.53 -0.11 -9.83
C THR A 158 8.43 -0.45 -10.82
N MET A 159 8.07 -1.73 -11.02
CA MET A 159 6.96 -2.14 -11.89
C MET A 159 5.63 -1.53 -11.43
N ASN A 160 4.95 -0.79 -12.31
CA ASN A 160 3.63 -0.26 -12.04
C ASN A 160 2.61 -1.41 -12.09
N PRO A 161 1.81 -1.66 -11.03
CA PRO A 161 0.82 -2.73 -11.02
C PRO A 161 -0.30 -2.56 -12.07
N GLY A 162 -0.51 -1.34 -12.58
CA GLY A 162 -1.44 -1.05 -13.68
C GLY A 162 -0.82 -1.10 -15.07
N THR A 163 0.47 -1.43 -15.21
CA THR A 163 1.13 -1.47 -16.53
C THR A 163 2.10 -2.65 -16.62
N ILE A 164 1.64 -3.75 -17.20
CA ILE A 164 2.50 -4.87 -17.58
C ILE A 164 3.12 -4.53 -18.94
N GLN A 165 4.29 -3.90 -18.95
CA GLN A 165 5.08 -3.74 -20.17
C GLN A 165 5.99 -4.95 -20.38
N ILE A 166 5.49 -5.93 -21.14
CA ILE A 166 6.34 -7.02 -21.66
C ILE A 166 7.07 -6.46 -22.89
N CYS A 167 8.28 -5.96 -22.64
CA CYS A 167 9.20 -5.42 -23.64
C CYS A 167 8.71 -4.15 -24.35
N LYS A 168 9.64 -3.22 -24.58
CA LYS A 168 9.41 -1.96 -25.29
C LYS A 168 9.06 -2.21 -26.76
N THR A 169 7.80 -2.49 -27.04
CA THR A 169 7.15 -2.25 -28.33
C THR A 169 5.69 -1.89 -28.08
N PRO A 170 5.21 -0.71 -28.50
CA PRO A 170 3.81 -0.35 -28.36
C PRO A 170 2.99 -1.23 -29.31
N LEU A 171 2.28 -2.22 -28.76
CA LEU A 171 1.12 -2.76 -29.46
C LEU A 171 -0.01 -1.76 -29.27
N HIS A 172 -0.28 -0.99 -30.33
CA HIS A 172 -1.52 -0.25 -30.47
C HIS A 172 -2.68 -1.23 -30.35
N LEU A 173 -3.31 -1.29 -29.18
CA LEU A 173 -4.65 -1.86 -29.01
C LEU A 173 -5.67 -0.85 -29.54
N ASN A 174 -5.66 -0.67 -30.87
CA ASN A 174 -6.89 -0.32 -31.55
C ASN A 174 -7.74 -1.58 -31.54
N TYR A 175 -8.71 -1.70 -30.63
CA TYR A 175 -9.97 -2.41 -30.86
C TYR A 175 -10.86 -2.21 -29.64
N LEU A 176 -11.81 -1.29 -29.77
CA LEU A 176 -13.26 -1.47 -29.58
C LEU A 176 -13.88 -0.11 -29.23
N GLN A 177 -14.31 0.59 -30.29
CA GLN A 177 -15.63 1.18 -30.26
C GLN A 177 -16.61 0.00 -30.25
N LEU A 178 -17.35 -0.14 -29.16
CA LEU A 178 -18.79 -0.41 -29.09
C LEU A 178 -19.25 -0.06 -27.68
#